data_AF-A0AA41BWU7-F1
#
_entry.id   AF-A0AA41BWU7-F1
#
_cell.length_a   1.000
_cell.length_b   1.000
_cell.length_c   1.000
_cell.angle_alpha   90.00
_cell.angle_beta   90.00
_cell.angle_gamma   90.00
#
_symmetry.space_group_name_H-M   'P 1'
#
loop_
_entity.id
_entity.type
_entity.pdbx_description
1 polymer ?
#
loop_
_entity_poly.entity_id
_entity_poly.type
_entity_poly.pdbx_seq_one_letter_code
_entity_poly.pdbx_strand_id
1 'polypeptide(L)' 'MNVKMIAVTVMLSAATLLSGCGLQNMQLHQDRQRCSQYGYQKGTDAFAQCMQKTAIERDRMNMIEAFIPLND' A
#
# COMPACT_ATOMS: atom_id res chain seq x y z
N MET A 1 12.42 -16.94 31.56
CA MET A 1 12.29 -16.10 30.35
C MET A 1 13.65 -15.44 30.10
N ASN A 2 14.39 -15.87 29.09
CA ASN A 2 15.78 -15.44 28.90
C ASN A 2 15.84 -14.00 28.37
N VAL A 3 16.61 -13.10 28.98
CA VAL A 3 16.79 -11.70 28.54
C VAL A 3 17.18 -11.62 27.05
N LYS A 4 17.93 -12.61 26.55
CA LYS A 4 18.25 -12.79 25.13
C LYS A 4 17.02 -12.94 24.23
N MET A 5 16.00 -13.69 24.67
CA MET A 5 14.74 -13.87 23.91
C MET A 5 13.93 -12.57 23.84
N ILE A 6 13.93 -11.78 24.91
CA ILE A 6 13.23 -10.49 24.97
C ILE A 6 13.93 -9.46 24.06
N ALA A 7 15.26 -9.41 24.08
CA ALA A 7 16.03 -8.51 23.21
C ALA A 7 15.78 -8.80 21.71
N VAL A 8 15.67 -10.08 21.33
CA VAL A 8 15.38 -10.49 19.95
C VAL A 8 13.97 -10.08 19.53
N THR A 9 12.97 -10.28 20.39
CA THR A 9 11.57 -9.88 20.09
C THR A 9 11.41 -8.36 19.97
N VAL A 10 12.12 -7.57 20.78
CA VAL A 10 12.10 -6.10 20.71
C VAL A 10 12.79 -5.57 19.44
N MET A 11 13.86 -6.20 18.97
CA MET A 11 14.48 -5.80 17.70
C MET A 11 13.58 -6.09 16.49
N LEU A 12 12.87 -7.21 16.47
CA LEU A 12 11.97 -7.55 15.36
C LEU A 12 10.77 -6.60 15.25
N SER A 13 10.21 -6.14 16.38
CA SER A 13 9.05 -5.23 16.35
C SER A 13 9.41 -3.82 15.88
N ALA A 14 10.66 -3.38 16.03
CA ALA A 14 11.11 -2.08 15.54
C ALA A 14 11.18 -2.01 14.00
N ALA A 15 11.49 -3.13 13.33
CA ALA A 15 11.62 -3.18 11.87
C ALA A 15 10.28 -3.06 11.13
N THR A 16 9.19 -3.54 11.71
CA THR A 16 7.86 -3.54 11.07
C THR A 16 7.22 -2.15 11.05
N LEU A 17 7.53 -1.29 12.03
CA LEU A 17 6.99 0.08 12.11
C LEU A 17 7.51 0.99 10.98
N LEU A 18 8.71 0.72 10.47
CA LEU A 18 9.33 1.51 9.40
C LEU A 18 8.75 1.20 8.01
N SER A 19 8.15 0.02 7.82
CA SER A 19 7.59 -0.42 6.54
C SER A 19 6.35 0.35 6.10
N GLY A 20 5.62 0.97 7.04
CA GLY A 20 4.34 1.64 6.75
C GLY A 20 4.44 2.99 6.06
N CYS A 21 5.52 3.76 6.29
CA CYS A 21 5.59 5.15 5.82
C CYS A 21 5.76 5.30 4.30
N GLY A 22 6.32 4.30 3.61
CA GLY A 22 6.61 4.40 2.16
C GLY A 22 5.48 3.94 1.24
N LEU A 23 4.58 3.09 1.75
CA LEU A 23 3.67 2.32 0.90
C LEU A 23 2.60 3.18 0.22
N GLN A 24 2.04 4.17 0.93
CA GLN A 24 1.02 5.07 0.39
C GLN A 24 1.53 5.90 -0.79
N ASN A 25 2.76 6.39 -0.68
CA ASN A 25 3.39 7.24 -1.71
C ASN A 25 3.70 6.43 -2.98
N MET A 26 4.21 5.21 -2.81
CA MET A 26 4.45 4.26 -3.92
C MET A 26 3.17 4.03 -4.74
N GLN A 27 2.05 3.75 -4.07
CA GLN A 27 0.77 3.47 -4.74
C GLN A 27 0.29 4.68 -5.55
N LEU A 28 0.37 5.89 -5.00
CA LEU A 28 -0.03 7.11 -5.71
C LEU A 28 0.82 7.35 -6.97
N HIS A 29 2.12 7.06 -6.90
CA HIS A 29 3.01 7.15 -8.07
C HIS A 29 2.65 6.13 -9.15
N GLN A 30 2.34 4.89 -8.77
CA GLN A 30 1.92 3.83 -9.69
C GLN A 30 0.60 4.17 -10.37
N ASP A 31 -0.39 4.65 -9.63
CA ASP A 31 -1.69 5.06 -10.18
C ASP A 31 -1.52 6.18 -11.21
N ARG A 32 -0.66 7.17 -10.89
CA ARG A 32 -0.35 8.28 -11.79
C ARG A 32 0.31 7.80 -13.09
N GLN A 33 1.26 6.86 -12.99
CA GLN A 33 1.91 6.26 -14.15
C GLN A 33 0.91 5.47 -15.00
N ARG A 34 0.08 4.63 -14.39
CA ARG A 34 -0.96 3.86 -15.07
C ARG A 34 -1.92 4.77 -15.84
N CYS A 35 -2.43 5.82 -15.20
CA CYS A 35 -3.32 6.75 -15.88
C CYS A 35 -2.64 7.51 -17.04
N SER A 36 -1.35 7.82 -16.91
CA SER A 36 -0.58 8.41 -18.03
C SER A 36 -0.36 7.43 -19.18
N GLN A 37 -0.18 6.14 -18.90
CA GLN A 37 -0.03 5.09 -19.93
C GLN A 37 -1.31 4.86 -20.74
N TYR A 38 -2.48 5.06 -20.13
CA TYR A 38 -3.75 5.08 -20.85
C TYR A 38 -3.93 6.33 -21.74
N GLY A 39 -2.99 7.28 -21.71
CA GLY A 39 -3.03 8.50 -22.53
C GLY A 39 -3.80 9.65 -21.87
N TYR A 40 -4.26 9.50 -20.63
CA TYR A 40 -4.91 10.61 -19.92
C TYR A 40 -3.88 11.68 -19.53
N GLN A 41 -4.20 12.93 -19.83
CA GLN A 41 -3.35 14.07 -19.51
C GLN A 41 -3.60 14.55 -18.08
N LYS A 42 -2.53 14.75 -17.31
CA LYS A 42 -2.62 15.26 -15.94
C LYS A 42 -3.35 16.60 -15.89
N GLY A 43 -4.26 16.75 -14.93
CA GLY A 43 -5.07 17.96 -14.77
C GLY A 43 -6.38 17.96 -15.56
N THR A 44 -6.64 16.92 -16.35
CA THR A 44 -7.95 16.70 -17.00
C THR A 44 -8.90 15.93 -16.09
N ASP A 45 -10.20 16.09 -16.33
CA ASP A 45 -11.23 15.32 -15.64
C ASP A 45 -11.09 13.81 -15.90
N ALA A 46 -10.76 13.41 -17.14
CA ALA A 46 -10.51 12.02 -17.48
C ALA A 46 -9.36 11.40 -16.64
N PHE A 47 -8.31 12.18 -16.37
CA PHE A 47 -7.23 11.76 -15.48
C PHE A 47 -7.68 11.61 -14.04
N ALA A 48 -8.50 12.55 -13.54
CA ALA A 48 -9.08 12.48 -12.20
C ALA A 48 -9.98 11.25 -12.02
N GLN A 49 -10.83 10.96 -13.01
CA GLN A 49 -11.69 9.78 -13.03
C GLN A 49 -10.86 8.48 -13.05
N CYS A 50 -9.79 8.42 -13.85
CA CYS A 50 -8.88 7.27 -13.86
C CYS A 50 -8.22 7.04 -12.49
N MET A 51 -7.70 8.10 -11.88
CA MET A 51 -7.10 8.04 -10.54
C MET A 51 -8.12 7.55 -9.49
N GLN A 52 -9.33 8.11 -9.52
CA GLN A 52 -10.41 7.74 -8.61
C GLN A 52 -10.78 6.27 -8.74
N LYS A 53 -10.98 5.78 -9.96
CA LYS A 53 -11.31 4.37 -10.22
C LYS A 53 -10.20 3.45 -9.71
N THR A 54 -8.94 3.81 -9.95
CA THR A 54 -7.79 3.00 -9.51
C THR A 54 -7.69 2.95 -7.98
N ALA A 55 -7.98 4.06 -7.30
CA ALA A 55 -8.03 4.09 -5.83
C ALA A 55 -9.14 3.19 -5.27
N ILE A 56 -10.35 3.24 -5.86
CA ILE A 56 -11.48 2.38 -5.44
C ILE A 56 -11.15 0.90 -5.61
N GLU A 57 -10.58 0.51 -6.75
CA GLU A 57 -10.21 -0.90 -6.98
C GLU A 57 -9.13 -1.37 -5.99
N ARG A 58 -8.15 -0.51 -5.69
CA ARG A 58 -7.13 -0.82 -4.67
C ARG A 58 -7.75 -1.02 -3.29
N ASP A 59 -8.63 -0.11 -2.86
CA ASP A 59 -9.30 -0.24 -1.57
C ASP A 59 -10.14 -1.51 -1.50
N ARG A 60 -10.80 -1.88 -2.61
CA ARG A 60 -11.51 -3.16 -2.73
C ARG A 60 -10.58 -4.37 -2.56
N MET A 61 -9.41 -4.36 -3.19
CA MET A 61 -8.42 -5.43 -3.06
C MET A 61 -7.88 -5.54 -1.62
N ASN A 62 -7.54 -4.40 -1.00
CA ASN A 62 -7.08 -4.36 0.38
C ASN A 62 -8.14 -4.91 1.36
N MET A 63 -9.41 -4.59 1.12
CA MET A 63 -10.51 -5.17 1.90
C MET A 63 -10.57 -6.69 1.74
N ILE A 64 -10.45 -7.22 0.52
CA ILE A 64 -10.46 -8.68 0.28
C ILE A 64 -9.28 -9.36 0.99
N GLU A 65 -8.07 -8.79 0.92
CA GLU A 65 -6.89 -9.33 1.62
C GLU A 65 -7.09 -9.37 3.14
N ALA A 66 -7.77 -8.38 3.72
CA ALA A 66 -8.08 -8.37 5.15
C ALA A 66 -9.06 -9.48 5.59
N PHE A 67 -9.83 -10.07 4.66
CA PHE A 67 -10.77 -11.16 4.94
C PHE A 67 -10.19 -12.57 4.68
N ILE A 68 -9.00 -12.69 4.08
CA ILE A 68 -8.31 -13.97 3.95
C ILE A 68 -7.46 -14.11 5.23
N PRO A 69 -7.82 -14.99 6.19
CA PRO A 69 -6.91 -15.28 7.29
C PRO A 69 -5.63 -15.82 6.67
N LEU A 70 -4.55 -15.06 6.78
CA LEU A 70 -3.20 -15.56 6.55
C LEU A 70 -3.01 -16.75 7.49
N ASN A 71 -3.05 -17.95 6.92
CA ASN A 71 -2.63 -19.16 7.60
C ASN A 71 -1.09 -19.17 7.53
N ASP A 72 -0.47 -18.40 8.43
CA ASP A 72 0.93 -18.58 8.86
C ASP A 72 0.94 -19.26 10.23
#